data_AF-F1LFW3-F1
#
_entry.id   AF-F1LFW3-F1
#
_cell.length_a   1.000
_cell.length_b   1.000
_cell.length_c   1.000
_cell.angle_alpha   90.00
_cell.angle_beta   90.00
_cell.angle_gamma   90.00
#
_symmetry.space_group_name_H-M   'P 1'
#
loop_
_entity.id
_entity.type
_entity.pdbx_description
1 polymer ?
#
loop_
_entity_poly.entity_id
_entity_poly.type
_entity_poly.pdbx_seq_one_letter_code
_entity_poly.pdbx_strand_id
1 'polypeptide(L)'
;MKTAQVRDVLLIGHSFVYLVAFTSLYWQTPGLYGENGLLPVASKFACDADSCKATRTELTLLPFLINTLRLAPSFALQVALLFGIITASLSIFFARMRNAITYFMLFLVHSSAFQVGDTFLWFQWDTLLLEAGALCCLLAPFPFLGSSPADNISIFLIRWLVFRLMYASGVVKLTSQCPAWWSLTD
;
A
#
# COMPACT_ATOMS: atom_id res chain seq x y z
N MET A 1 28.94 1.80 2.57
CA MET A 1 27.89 1.89 1.53
C MET A 1 27.32 3.30 1.55
N LYS A 2 27.23 4.01 0.41
CA LYS A 2 26.74 5.40 0.40
C LYS A 2 25.23 5.39 0.69
N THR A 3 24.73 6.21 1.61
CA THR A 3 23.31 6.25 2.03
C THR A 3 22.33 6.33 0.86
N ALA A 4 22.71 7.04 -0.22
CA ALA A 4 21.95 7.12 -1.46
C ALA A 4 21.74 5.77 -2.18
N GLN A 5 22.73 4.87 -2.14
CA GLN A 5 22.59 3.54 -2.76
C GLN A 5 21.61 2.66 -1.98
N VAL A 6 21.66 2.71 -0.64
CA VAL A 6 20.73 1.99 0.23
C VAL A 6 19.30 2.47 -0.05
N ARG A 7 19.10 3.78 -0.09
CA ARG A 7 17.82 4.39 -0.41
C ARG A 7 17.28 3.89 -1.75
N ASP A 8 18.07 3.98 -2.81
CA ASP A 8 17.62 3.59 -4.15
C ASP A 8 17.24 2.11 -4.22
N VAL A 9 18.00 1.22 -3.56
CA VAL A 9 17.65 -0.21 -3.47
C VAL A 9 16.35 -0.44 -2.71
N LEU A 10 16.13 0.25 -1.58
CA LEU A 10 14.89 0.15 -0.82
C LEU A 10 13.68 0.62 -1.63
N LEU A 11 13.83 1.76 -2.31
CA LEU A 11 12.79 2.34 -3.16
C LEU A 11 12.44 1.42 -4.33
N ILE A 12 13.44 0.89 -5.06
CA ILE A 12 13.21 -0.08 -6.16
C ILE A 12 12.56 -1.36 -5.64
N GLY A 13 13.04 -1.90 -4.51
CA GLY A 13 12.47 -3.09 -3.90
C GLY A 13 11.01 -2.88 -3.51
N HIS A 14 10.67 -1.73 -2.92
CA HIS A 14 9.30 -1.36 -2.61
C HIS A 14 8.43 -1.29 -3.88
N SER A 15 8.89 -0.60 -4.91
CA SER A 15 8.16 -0.51 -6.18
C SER A 15 7.87 -1.87 -6.82
N PHE A 16 8.80 -2.83 -6.68
CA PHE A 16 8.57 -4.19 -7.15
C PHE A 16 7.47 -4.90 -6.34
N VAL A 17 7.45 -4.73 -5.02
CA VAL A 17 6.37 -5.25 -4.16
C VAL A 17 5.02 -4.64 -4.54
N TYR A 18 4.95 -3.32 -4.73
CA TYR A 18 3.73 -2.67 -5.20
C TYR A 18 3.29 -3.14 -6.59
N LEU A 19 4.23 -3.35 -7.52
CA LEU A 19 3.91 -3.90 -8.84
C LEU A 19 3.22 -5.26 -8.71
N VAL A 20 3.82 -6.19 -7.95
CA VAL A 20 3.25 -7.53 -7.72
C VAL A 20 1.89 -7.44 -7.02
N ALA A 21 1.77 -6.61 -5.98
CA ALA A 21 0.53 -6.43 -5.24
C ALA A 21 -0.60 -5.88 -6.12
N PHE A 22 -0.33 -4.82 -6.90
CA PHE A 22 -1.35 -4.22 -7.77
C PHE A 22 -1.72 -5.13 -8.94
N THR A 23 -0.77 -5.83 -9.55
CA THR A 23 -1.08 -6.80 -10.61
C THR A 23 -1.92 -7.96 -10.08
N SER A 24 -1.59 -8.49 -8.90
CA SER A 24 -2.37 -9.53 -8.24
C SER A 24 -3.80 -9.06 -7.95
N LEU A 25 -3.94 -7.86 -7.37
CA LEU A 25 -5.24 -7.30 -7.03
C LEU A 25 -6.06 -6.94 -8.27
N TYR A 26 -5.44 -6.43 -9.33
CA TYR A 26 -6.10 -6.12 -10.60
C TYR A 26 -6.79 -7.35 -11.19
N TRP A 27 -6.12 -8.50 -11.18
CA TRP A 27 -6.69 -9.75 -11.66
C TRP A 27 -7.86 -10.25 -10.79
N GLN A 28 -7.78 -10.03 -9.48
CA GLN A 28 -8.81 -10.45 -8.52
C GLN A 28 -10.02 -9.50 -8.49
N THR A 29 -9.84 -8.24 -8.91
CA THR A 29 -10.85 -7.18 -8.76
C THR A 29 -12.19 -7.50 -9.44
N PRO A 30 -12.26 -8.03 -10.68
CA PRO A 30 -13.54 -8.37 -11.30
C PRO A 30 -14.34 -9.43 -10.51
N GLY A 31 -13.66 -10.43 -9.95
CA GLY A 31 -14.31 -11.52 -9.20
C GLY A 31 -14.67 -11.14 -7.76
N LEU A 32 -13.85 -10.30 -7.13
CA LEU A 32 -14.02 -9.93 -5.73
C LEU A 32 -14.92 -8.70 -5.55
N TYR A 33 -14.65 -7.66 -6.34
CA TYR A 33 -15.18 -6.30 -6.20
C TYR A 33 -16.09 -5.88 -7.35
N GLY A 34 -16.32 -6.76 -8.33
CA GLY A 34 -17.27 -6.54 -9.41
C GLY A 34 -18.72 -6.41 -8.91
N GLU A 35 -19.62 -6.03 -9.81
CA GLU A 35 -21.05 -5.89 -9.49
C GLU A 35 -21.70 -7.20 -9.03
N ASN A 36 -21.24 -8.33 -9.59
CA ASN A 36 -21.61 -9.69 -9.17
C ASN A 36 -20.51 -10.34 -8.31
N GLY A 37 -19.60 -9.55 -7.74
CA GLY A 37 -18.49 -10.05 -6.92
C GLY A 37 -18.95 -10.43 -5.51
N LEU A 38 -18.05 -11.08 -4.76
CA LEU A 38 -18.32 -11.48 -3.37
C LEU A 38 -18.57 -10.26 -2.45
N LEU A 39 -17.93 -9.13 -2.75
CA LEU A 39 -18.06 -7.90 -1.98
C LEU A 39 -18.18 -6.69 -2.94
N PRO A 40 -19.38 -6.41 -3.47
CA PRO A 40 -19.58 -5.37 -4.46
C PRO A 40 -19.21 -4.00 -3.92
N VAL A 41 -18.30 -3.29 -4.58
CA VAL A 41 -17.86 -1.96 -4.16
C VAL A 41 -19.01 -0.96 -4.18
N ALA A 42 -20.01 -1.19 -5.05
CA ALA A 42 -21.21 -0.37 -5.13
C ALA A 42 -21.99 -0.31 -3.81
N SER A 43 -22.00 -1.36 -2.99
CA SER A 43 -22.72 -1.35 -1.70
C SER A 43 -22.08 -0.39 -0.69
N LYS A 44 -20.77 -0.13 -0.80
CA LYS A 44 -20.05 0.85 0.05
C LYS A 44 -20.31 2.30 -0.34
N PHE A 45 -20.64 2.56 -1.61
CA PHE A 45 -20.93 3.90 -2.13
C PHE A 45 -22.43 4.19 -2.27
N ALA A 46 -23.27 3.17 -2.18
CA ALA A 46 -24.72 3.31 -2.07
C ALA A 46 -25.08 3.82 -0.67
N CYS A 47 -24.97 5.14 -0.45
CA CYS A 47 -25.24 5.76 0.84
C CYS A 47 -26.65 6.35 0.91
N ASP A 48 -27.34 5.98 2.00
CA ASP A 48 -28.43 6.72 2.64
C ASP A 48 -27.87 7.97 3.37
N ALA A 49 -28.71 8.98 3.58
CA ALA A 49 -28.33 10.40 3.74
C ALA A 49 -27.26 10.74 4.81
N ASP A 50 -27.10 9.94 5.88
CA ASP A 50 -26.16 10.19 6.98
C ASP A 50 -24.78 9.52 6.81
N SER A 51 -24.67 8.41 6.07
CA SER A 51 -23.41 7.67 5.90
C SER A 51 -22.46 8.36 4.90
N CYS A 52 -23.01 9.22 4.04
CA CYS A 52 -22.27 9.88 2.96
C CYS A 52 -21.23 10.91 3.46
N LYS A 53 -21.33 11.37 4.72
CA LYS A 53 -20.35 12.28 5.33
C LYS A 53 -19.06 11.56 5.74
N ALA A 54 -19.15 10.33 6.23
CA ALA A 54 -17.99 9.55 6.69
C ALA A 54 -17.10 9.12 5.53
N THR A 55 -17.70 8.69 4.41
CA THR A 55 -16.95 8.28 3.19
C THR A 55 -16.21 9.45 2.52
N ARG A 56 -16.63 10.69 2.78
CA ARG A 56 -15.98 11.91 2.24
C ARG A 56 -14.73 12.34 3.00
N THR A 57 -14.51 11.79 4.20
CA THR A 57 -13.44 12.25 5.11
C THR A 57 -12.18 11.39 5.04
N GLU A 58 -12.23 10.24 4.40
CA GLU A 58 -11.06 9.38 4.25
C GLU A 58 -10.26 9.76 3.00
N LEU A 59 -8.93 9.66 3.10
CA LEU A 59 -7.96 10.08 2.09
C LEU A 59 -7.95 9.11 0.90
N THR A 60 -9.03 9.05 0.14
CA THR A 60 -9.24 8.05 -0.91
C THR A 60 -9.29 8.70 -2.30
N LEU A 61 -8.60 8.08 -3.27
CA LEU A 61 -8.59 8.48 -4.68
C LEU A 61 -9.90 8.07 -5.39
N LEU A 62 -10.60 7.08 -4.84
CA LEU A 62 -11.79 6.47 -5.46
C LEU A 62 -12.98 7.44 -5.62
N PRO A 63 -13.42 8.19 -4.59
CA PRO A 63 -14.50 9.17 -4.72
C PRO A 63 -14.17 10.25 -5.77
N PHE A 64 -12.90 10.67 -5.84
CA PHE A 64 -12.43 11.62 -6.84
C PHE A 64 -12.52 11.05 -8.27
N LEU A 65 -12.08 9.80 -8.49
CA LEU A 65 -12.19 9.11 -9.78
C LEU A 65 -13.66 8.89 -10.18
N ILE A 66 -14.49 8.41 -9.26
CA ILE A 66 -15.93 8.15 -9.50
C ILE A 66 -16.64 9.46 -9.88
N ASN A 67 -16.41 10.55 -9.12
CA ASN A 67 -17.09 11.82 -9.36
C ASN A 67 -16.60 12.52 -10.64
N THR A 68 -15.29 12.46 -10.91
CA THR A 68 -14.70 13.11 -12.09
C THR A 68 -15.00 12.36 -13.39
N LEU A 69 -14.88 11.03 -13.39
CA LEU A 69 -15.00 10.21 -14.61
C LEU A 69 -16.37 9.54 -14.77
N ARG A 70 -17.25 9.62 -13.76
CA ARG A 70 -18.57 8.96 -13.73
C ARG A 70 -18.52 7.47 -14.05
N LEU A 71 -17.48 6.79 -13.57
CA LEU A 71 -17.25 5.37 -13.78
C LEU A 71 -17.94 4.52 -12.71
N ALA A 72 -18.28 3.29 -13.06
CA ALA A 72 -18.69 2.28 -12.08
C ALA A 72 -17.58 2.11 -11.01
N PRO A 73 -17.92 1.98 -9.71
CA PRO A 73 -16.92 1.93 -8.64
C PRO A 73 -15.87 0.82 -8.80
N SER A 74 -16.29 -0.34 -9.32
CA SER A 74 -15.41 -1.48 -9.62
C SER A 74 -14.40 -1.15 -10.74
N PHE A 75 -14.85 -0.47 -11.79
CA PHE A 75 -14.00 -0.03 -12.89
C PHE A 75 -13.07 1.11 -12.46
N ALA A 76 -13.53 2.04 -11.63
CA ALA A 76 -12.69 3.09 -11.05
C ALA A 76 -11.52 2.50 -10.24
N LEU A 77 -11.77 1.42 -9.48
CA LEU A 77 -10.71 0.69 -8.76
C LEU A 77 -9.71 0.05 -9.72
N GLN A 78 -10.17 -0.61 -10.80
CA GLN A 78 -9.27 -1.18 -11.80
C GLN A 78 -8.38 -0.13 -12.48
N VAL A 79 -8.95 1.04 -12.80
CA VAL A 79 -8.19 2.17 -13.37
C VAL A 79 -7.15 2.68 -12.38
N ALA A 80 -7.49 2.81 -11.10
CA ALA A 80 -6.55 3.22 -10.06
C ALA A 80 -5.39 2.21 -9.91
N LEU A 81 -5.70 0.91 -9.92
CA LEU A 81 -4.69 -0.15 -9.85
C LEU A 81 -3.79 -0.17 -11.09
N LEU A 82 -4.36 -0.01 -12.29
CA LEU A 82 -3.61 0.08 -13.53
C LEU A 82 -2.67 1.29 -13.53
N PHE A 83 -3.14 2.44 -13.05
CA PHE A 83 -2.30 3.61 -12.83
C PHE A 83 -1.14 3.29 -11.87
N GLY A 84 -1.42 2.63 -10.74
CA GLY A 84 -0.40 2.15 -9.81
C GLY A 84 0.64 1.23 -10.45
N ILE A 85 0.21 0.26 -11.28
CA ILE A 85 1.09 -0.66 -12.01
C ILE A 85 2.04 0.11 -12.94
N ILE A 86 1.51 1.07 -13.70
CA ILE A 86 2.32 1.88 -14.62
C ILE A 86 3.31 2.74 -13.83
N THR A 87 2.85 3.43 -12.78
CA THR A 87 3.70 4.27 -11.94
C THR A 87 4.81 3.47 -11.24
N ALA A 88 4.49 2.28 -10.70
CA ALA A 88 5.45 1.39 -10.08
C ALA A 88 6.51 0.93 -11.10
N SER A 89 6.07 0.49 -12.28
CA SER A 89 6.96 0.08 -13.38
C SER A 89 7.90 1.22 -13.79
N LEU A 90 7.37 2.43 -13.98
CA LEU A 90 8.18 3.60 -14.33
C LEU A 90 9.22 3.93 -13.24
N SER A 91 8.87 3.80 -11.96
CA SER A 91 9.80 4.06 -10.85
C SER A 91 10.95 3.05 -10.77
N ILE A 92 10.76 1.82 -11.24
CA ILE A 92 11.80 0.78 -11.31
C ILE A 92 12.82 1.15 -12.41
N PHE A 93 12.34 1.46 -13.62
CA PHE A 93 13.21 1.71 -14.77
C PHE A 93 13.83 3.11 -14.78
N PHE A 94 13.12 4.13 -14.30
CA PHE A 94 13.56 5.53 -14.38
C PHE A 94 13.91 6.10 -13.02
N ALA A 95 15.20 6.40 -12.80
CA ALA A 95 15.69 7.03 -11.57
C ALA A 95 15.00 8.38 -11.26
N ARG A 96 14.64 9.15 -12.29
CA ARG A 96 13.94 10.44 -12.16
C ARG A 96 12.53 10.30 -11.58
N MET A 97 11.91 9.14 -11.76
CA MET A 97 10.58 8.83 -11.23
C MET A 97 10.65 8.38 -9.77
N ARG A 98 11.83 8.14 -9.20
CA ARG A 98 12.00 7.77 -7.77
C ARG A 98 11.99 9.01 -6.87
N ASN A 99 10.88 9.74 -6.84
CA ASN A 99 10.70 10.94 -6.04
C ASN A 99 9.51 10.81 -5.09
N ALA A 100 9.44 11.68 -4.07
CA ALA A 100 8.41 11.64 -3.05
C ALA A 100 6.98 11.68 -3.61
N ILE A 101 6.75 12.41 -4.71
CA ILE A 101 5.42 12.53 -5.34
C ILE A 101 4.99 11.18 -5.92
N THR A 102 5.87 10.47 -6.63
CA THR A 102 5.58 9.15 -7.19
C THR A 102 5.23 8.15 -6.09
N TYR A 103 6.00 8.08 -5.02
CA TYR A 103 5.72 7.16 -3.90
C TYR A 103 4.46 7.55 -3.14
N PHE A 104 4.17 8.84 -3.01
CA PHE A 104 2.91 9.32 -2.44
C PHE A 104 1.71 8.92 -3.29
N MET A 105 1.80 9.03 -4.62
CA MET A 105 0.75 8.56 -5.53
C MET A 105 0.54 7.05 -5.41
N LEU A 106 1.61 6.26 -5.37
CA LEU A 106 1.52 4.81 -5.17
C LEU A 106 0.88 4.46 -3.82
N PHE A 107 1.26 5.18 -2.76
CA PHE A 107 0.66 5.05 -1.44
C PHE A 107 -0.83 5.39 -1.42
N LEU A 108 -1.26 6.44 -2.12
CA LEU A 108 -2.68 6.79 -2.23
C LEU A 108 -3.48 5.73 -2.99
N VAL A 109 -2.93 5.16 -4.06
CA VAL A 109 -3.56 4.05 -4.79
C VAL A 109 -3.74 2.84 -3.88
N HIS A 110 -2.69 2.45 -3.15
CA HIS A 110 -2.77 1.32 -2.22
C HIS A 110 -3.72 1.59 -1.05
N SER A 111 -3.68 2.78 -0.46
CA SER A 111 -4.61 3.19 0.61
C SER A 111 -6.06 3.15 0.14
N SER A 112 -6.30 3.53 -1.12
CA SER A 112 -7.63 3.47 -1.72
C SER A 112 -8.11 2.03 -1.90
N ALA A 113 -7.24 1.15 -2.38
CA ALA A 113 -7.53 -0.27 -2.49
C ALA A 113 -7.83 -0.88 -1.11
N PHE A 114 -7.00 -0.59 -0.11
CA PHE A 114 -7.13 -1.10 1.25
C PHE A 114 -8.47 -0.73 1.91
N GLN A 115 -8.90 0.53 1.80
CA GLN A 115 -10.20 0.97 2.34
C GLN A 115 -11.39 0.24 1.70
N VAL A 116 -11.30 -0.03 0.39
CA VAL A 116 -12.34 -0.78 -0.32
C VAL A 116 -12.32 -2.25 0.05
N GLY A 117 -11.12 -2.84 0.19
CA GLY A 117 -10.96 -4.29 0.27
C GLY A 117 -11.33 -4.94 1.59
N ASP A 118 -11.49 -4.16 2.66
CA ASP A 118 -12.09 -4.62 3.93
C ASP A 118 -11.50 -5.95 4.41
N THR A 119 -12.34 -6.93 4.73
CA THR A 119 -11.98 -8.30 5.10
C THR A 119 -10.92 -8.98 4.22
N PHE A 120 -10.84 -8.66 2.92
CA PHE A 120 -9.87 -9.28 2.02
C PHE A 120 -8.51 -8.57 1.98
N LEU A 121 -8.45 -7.29 2.36
CA LEU A 121 -7.21 -6.51 2.43
C LEU A 121 -6.83 -6.11 3.86
N TRP A 122 -7.58 -6.54 4.88
CA TRP A 122 -7.29 -6.25 6.28
C TRP A 122 -6.36 -7.31 6.92
N PHE A 123 -5.44 -7.88 6.16
CA PHE A 123 -4.44 -8.79 6.70
C PHE A 123 -3.18 -8.04 7.16
N GLN A 124 -2.36 -8.73 7.95
CA GLN A 124 -1.14 -8.16 8.54
C GLN A 124 -0.15 -7.67 7.48
N TRP A 125 -0.02 -8.38 6.35
CA TRP A 125 0.90 -7.99 5.28
C TRP A 125 0.42 -6.75 4.52
N ASP A 126 -0.88 -6.55 4.36
CA ASP A 126 -1.44 -5.34 3.74
C ASP A 126 -1.22 -4.12 4.64
N THR A 127 -1.43 -4.28 5.95
CA THR A 127 -1.11 -3.23 6.94
C THR A 127 0.39 -2.90 6.93
N LEU A 128 1.26 -3.91 6.86
CA LEU A 128 2.70 -3.72 6.73
C LEU A 128 3.07 -2.96 5.45
N LEU A 129 2.41 -3.27 4.34
CA LEU A 129 2.65 -2.62 3.06
C LEU A 129 2.24 -1.14 3.07
N LEU A 130 1.14 -0.81 3.76
CA LEU A 130 0.76 0.59 4.04
C LEU A 130 1.80 1.32 4.90
N GLU A 131 2.22 0.73 6.02
CA GLU A 131 3.25 1.32 6.89
C GLU A 131 4.56 1.55 6.12
N ALA A 132 5.00 0.55 5.35
CA ALA A 132 6.20 0.65 4.50
C ALA A 132 6.05 1.70 3.38
N GLY A 133 4.87 1.81 2.78
CA GLY A 133 4.55 2.82 1.77
C GLY A 133 4.64 4.25 2.31
N ALA A 134 4.10 4.50 3.51
CA ALA A 134 4.20 5.79 4.17
C ALA A 134 5.67 6.15 4.47
N LEU A 135 6.47 5.20 4.94
CA LEU A 135 7.91 5.40 5.16
C LEU A 135 8.67 5.67 3.85
N CYS A 136 8.30 5.01 2.74
CA CYS A 136 8.92 5.26 1.43
C CYS A 136 8.59 6.64 0.86
N CYS A 137 7.43 7.21 1.20
CA CYS A 137 7.11 8.60 0.87
C CYS A 137 8.06 9.57 1.58
N LEU A 138 8.43 9.29 2.84
CA LEU A 138 9.40 10.09 3.61
C LEU A 138 10.85 9.85 3.20
N LEU A 139 11.16 8.65 2.72
CA LEU A 139 12.50 8.26 2.28
C LEU A 139 12.84 8.80 0.88
N ALA A 140 11.86 8.92 0.00
CA ALA A 140 12.09 9.35 -1.37
C ALA A 140 12.47 10.84 -1.45
N PRO A 141 13.44 11.23 -2.31
CA PRO A 141 13.87 12.61 -2.41
C PRO A 141 12.75 13.51 -2.93
N PHE A 142 12.65 14.72 -2.39
CA PHE A 142 11.73 15.72 -2.91
C PHE A 142 12.27 16.29 -4.22
N PRO A 143 11.45 16.37 -5.28
CA PRO A 143 11.90 16.81 -6.61
C PRO A 143 12.45 18.25 -6.64
N PHE A 144 12.09 19.09 -5.67
CA PHE A 144 12.49 20.50 -5.60
C PHE A 144 13.43 20.86 -4.45
N LEU A 145 13.52 20.02 -3.41
CA LEU A 145 14.31 20.31 -2.18
C LEU A 145 15.58 19.44 -2.05
N GLY A 146 15.78 18.45 -2.91
CA GLY A 146 16.93 17.54 -2.83
C GLY A 146 16.81 16.51 -1.68
N SER A 147 17.93 15.86 -1.34
CA SER A 147 17.99 14.88 -0.24
C SER A 147 17.90 15.59 1.11
N SER A 148 16.90 15.21 1.92
CA SER A 148 16.66 15.78 3.24
C SER A 148 17.47 15.05 4.33
N PRO A 149 17.87 15.73 5.43
CA PRO A 149 18.40 15.07 6.63
C PRO A 149 17.48 13.98 7.22
N ALA A 150 16.20 13.98 6.82
CA ALA A 150 15.21 12.96 7.16
C ALA A 150 15.58 11.53 6.70
N ASP A 151 16.51 11.36 5.75
CA ASP A 151 16.88 10.04 5.22
C ASP A 151 17.35 9.07 6.33
N ASN A 152 18.09 9.56 7.34
CA ASN A 152 18.56 8.70 8.44
C ASN A 152 17.41 8.24 9.36
N ILE A 153 16.46 9.13 9.62
CA ILE A 153 15.28 8.83 10.45
C ILE A 153 14.38 7.85 9.70
N SER A 154 14.12 8.09 8.42
CA SER A 154 13.32 7.19 7.57
C SER A 154 13.94 5.80 7.48
N ILE A 155 15.27 5.69 7.30
CA ILE A 155 15.97 4.39 7.30
C ILE A 155 15.88 3.70 8.67
N PHE A 156 16.02 4.46 9.77
CA PHE A 156 15.85 3.91 11.11
C PHE A 156 14.43 3.37 11.32
N LEU A 157 13.40 4.11 10.89
CA LEU A 157 12.01 3.68 10.98
C LEU A 157 11.74 2.42 10.15
N ILE A 158 12.35 2.28 8.97
CA ILE A 158 12.26 1.04 8.17
C ILE A 158 12.91 -0.13 8.92
N ARG A 159 14.07 0.06 9.55
CA ARG A 159 14.70 -0.98 10.38
C ARG A 159 13.83 -1.35 11.58
N TRP A 160 13.23 -0.36 12.22
CA TRP A 160 12.29 -0.55 13.32
C TRP A 160 11.06 -1.34 12.86
N LEU A 161 10.51 -1.05 11.69
CA LEU A 161 9.38 -1.78 11.11
C LEU A 161 9.70 -3.27 10.94
N VAL A 162 10.86 -3.59 10.37
CA VAL A 162 11.32 -4.99 10.21
C VAL A 162 11.54 -5.66 11.56
N PHE A 163 12.15 -4.95 12.52
CA PHE A 163 12.31 -5.47 13.88
C PHE A 163 10.95 -5.79 14.52
N ARG A 164 9.99 -4.85 14.46
CA ARG A 164 8.63 -5.02 14.99
C ARG A 164 7.94 -6.22 14.36
N LEU A 165 8.07 -6.41 13.04
CA LEU A 165 7.52 -7.55 12.32
C LEU A 165 8.06 -8.89 12.85
N MET A 166 9.38 -9.00 12.96
CA MET A 166 10.03 -10.23 13.45
C MET A 166 9.72 -10.49 14.92
N TYR A 167 9.74 -9.45 15.73
CA TYR A 167 9.39 -9.52 17.16
C TYR A 167 7.95 -9.99 17.37
N ALA A 168 6.98 -9.35 16.69
CA ALA A 168 5.57 -9.73 16.78
C ALA A 168 5.32 -11.16 16.31
N SER A 169 5.99 -11.58 15.21
CA SER A 169 5.92 -12.96 14.72
C SER A 169 6.42 -13.98 15.74
N GLY A 170 7.50 -13.67 16.46
CA GLY A 170 8.01 -14.50 17.55
C GLY A 170 7.05 -14.59 18.73
N VAL A 171 6.46 -13.46 19.14
CA VAL A 171 5.47 -13.41 20.22
C VAL A 171 4.27 -14.29 19.89
N VAL A 172 3.70 -14.17 18.68
CA VAL A 172 2.54 -14.98 18.26
C VAL A 172 2.85 -16.47 18.27
N LYS A 173 4.06 -16.87 17.89
CA LYS A 173 4.48 -18.28 17.96
C LYS A 173 4.52 -18.79 19.40
N LEU A 174 5.07 -18.00 20.33
CA LEU A 174 5.14 -18.40 21.74
C LEU A 174 3.77 -18.39 22.42
N THR A 175 2.91 -17.41 22.10
CA THR A 175 1.54 -17.34 22.64
C THR A 175 0.61 -18.39 22.06
N SER A 176 0.95 -19.02 20.92
CA SER A 176 0.17 -20.12 20.34
C SER A 176 0.14 -21.40 21.21
N GLN A 177 0.93 -21.45 22.30
CA GLN A 177 1.04 -22.58 23.23
C GLN A 177 1.38 -23.94 22.57
N CYS A 178 1.83 -23.94 21.31
CA CYS A 178 2.28 -25.15 20.65
C CYS A 178 3.59 -25.63 21.30
N PRO A 179 3.66 -26.90 21.78
CA PRO A 179 4.84 -27.44 22.45
C PRO A 179 6.12 -27.35 21.60
N ALA A 180 6.00 -27.49 20.28
CA ALA A 180 7.11 -27.41 19.34
C ALA A 180 7.85 -26.07 19.34
N TRP A 181 7.18 -24.95 19.60
CA TRP A 181 7.84 -23.63 19.67
C TRP A 181 8.52 -23.40 21.02
N TRP A 182 8.02 -24.06 22.07
CA TRP A 182 8.59 -24.00 23.41
C TRP A 182 9.74 -24.99 23.63
N SER A 183 9.76 -26.09 22.88
CA SER A 183 10.79 -27.12 23.03
C SER A 183 12.14 -26.71 22.42
N LEU A 184 12.23 -25.59 21.68
CA LEU A 184 13.46 -25.03 21.08
C LEU A 184 14.35 -26.07 20.37
N THR A 185 13.73 -27.16 19.90
CA THR A 185 14.37 -28.33 19.33
C THR A 185 13.90 -28.44 17.89
N ASP A 186 14.87 -28.40 16.96
CA ASP A 186 14.66 -28.69 15.55
C ASP A 186 14.26 -30.15 15.32
#